data_AF-A0A9W7L9P3-F1
#
_entry.id   AF-A0A9W7L9P3-F1
#
_cell.length_a   1.000
_cell.length_b   1.000
_cell.length_c   1.000
_cell.angle_alpha   90.00
_cell.angle_beta   90.00
_cell.angle_gamma   90.00
#
_symmetry.space_group_name_H-M   'P 1'
#
loop_
_entity.id
_entity.type
_entity.pdbx_description
1 polymer ?
#
loop_
_entity_poly.entity_id
_entity_poly.type
_entity_poly.pdbx_seq_one_letter_code
_entity_poly.pdbx_strand_id
1 'polypeptide(L)'
;MFSSTKGAKKYEGSDVILHSGTFKVVYDSLWSILSIYPAMTEFGTENVMIGDPFHDDKEESGYEGIFAVGEGLYVVRESIQSEEDEFHAVVEEVSLREADGEYDLLRACPTDLSFDGDSKGFEGAVGFMASDDGGIYMLGLCEGNYCKEGKKGKERGNGRVVVMKRNSGGVGADCSWETVEILEIPKTADFQDYSAISVSDSGKVAVTSQEDSMMWVGHLKGVVDEDTITSVKDIGFEGEGELFNFPREQDGCKHIFCNIEGVHWIGEDQIVAVSDKMKSNGKQPNECFSNDQSIHVFVLP
;
A
#
# COMPACT_ATOMS: atom_id res chain seq x y z
N MET A 1 18.93 5.85 8.70
CA MET A 1 17.58 5.50 9.18
C MET A 1 17.61 4.36 10.19
N PHE A 2 18.24 3.21 9.92
CA PHE A 2 18.33 2.06 10.85
C PHE A 2 19.78 1.63 11.10
N SER A 3 20.00 0.82 12.15
CA SER A 3 21.34 0.46 12.64
C SER A 3 22.12 -0.50 11.71
N SER A 4 21.42 -1.27 10.87
CA SER A 4 22.01 -2.18 9.91
C SER A 4 21.16 -2.25 8.64
N THR A 5 21.79 -2.06 7.48
CA THR A 5 21.13 -2.19 6.17
C THR A 5 21.05 -3.63 5.68
N LYS A 6 21.66 -4.58 6.40
CA LYS A 6 21.89 -5.95 5.93
C LYS A 6 22.51 -6.05 4.53
N GLY A 7 23.13 -4.96 4.03
CA GLY A 7 23.74 -4.86 2.69
C GLY A 7 22.88 -4.16 1.63
N ALA A 8 21.60 -3.89 1.90
CA ALA A 8 20.67 -3.26 0.96
C ALA A 8 21.07 -1.81 0.61
N LYS A 9 20.83 -1.43 -0.65
CA LYS A 9 21.19 -0.12 -1.24
C LYS A 9 20.06 0.54 -2.03
N LYS A 10 18.95 -0.16 -2.18
CA LYS A 10 17.76 0.20 -2.94
C LYS A 10 16.59 0.03 -1.98
N TYR A 11 15.79 1.07 -1.81
CA TYR A 11 14.68 1.12 -0.86
C TYR A 11 13.49 1.79 -1.54
N GLU A 12 12.93 1.09 -2.50
CA GLU A 12 11.74 1.53 -3.25
C GLU A 12 10.52 1.23 -2.37
N GLY A 13 10.12 2.22 -1.55
CA GLY A 13 9.11 2.03 -0.51
C GLY A 13 7.72 2.10 -1.09
N SER A 14 7.01 0.98 -1.11
CA SER A 14 5.72 0.84 -1.75
C SER A 14 4.55 1.16 -0.84
N ASP A 15 4.59 0.69 0.42
CA ASP A 15 3.48 0.94 1.36
C ASP A 15 3.96 1.06 2.82
N VAL A 16 3.14 1.70 3.65
CA VAL A 16 3.42 1.94 5.06
C VAL A 16 2.16 1.84 5.92
N ILE A 17 2.27 1.28 7.12
CA ILE A 17 1.21 1.35 8.15
C ILE A 17 1.79 1.65 9.53
N LEU A 18 0.98 2.22 10.42
CA LEU A 18 1.28 2.22 11.86
C LEU A 18 0.70 0.95 12.46
N HIS A 19 1.57 0.04 12.93
CA HIS A 19 1.12 -1.20 13.56
C HIS A 19 1.97 -1.51 14.79
N SER A 20 1.30 -1.87 15.90
CA SER A 20 1.95 -2.14 17.19
C SER A 20 2.90 -1.00 17.65
N GLY A 21 2.52 0.25 17.37
CA GLY A 21 3.25 1.44 17.82
C GLY A 21 4.50 1.81 17.01
N THR A 22 4.74 1.14 15.87
CA THR A 22 5.86 1.44 14.95
C THR A 22 5.36 1.53 13.52
N PHE A 23 6.04 2.28 12.66
CA PHE A 23 5.73 2.22 11.24
C PHE A 23 6.34 0.94 10.66
N LYS A 24 5.51 0.19 9.92
CA LYS A 24 5.92 -0.95 9.11
C LYS A 24 5.94 -0.49 7.66
N VAL A 25 7.09 -0.61 7.00
CA VAL A 25 7.27 -0.23 5.60
C VAL A 25 7.68 -1.46 4.81
N VAL A 26 7.02 -1.67 3.68
CA VAL A 26 7.37 -2.69 2.69
C VAL A 26 7.98 -2.03 1.47
N TYR A 27 8.73 -2.81 0.71
CA TYR A 27 9.46 -2.34 -0.45
C TYR A 27 9.28 -3.32 -1.59
N ASP A 28 9.02 -2.87 -2.80
CA ASP A 28 9.03 -3.74 -3.98
C ASP A 28 10.38 -4.48 -4.11
N SER A 29 11.47 -3.81 -3.71
CA SER A 29 12.84 -4.21 -4.01
C SER A 29 13.48 -5.07 -2.93
N LEU A 30 12.83 -5.27 -1.79
CA LEU A 30 13.40 -5.98 -0.64
C LEU A 30 12.41 -6.98 -0.04
N TRP A 31 12.90 -8.18 0.27
CA TRP A 31 12.15 -9.21 1.01
C TRP A 31 12.07 -8.96 2.52
N SER A 32 12.31 -7.71 2.95
CA SER A 32 12.38 -7.32 4.36
C SER A 32 11.40 -6.21 4.68
N ILE A 33 10.85 -6.24 5.88
CA ILE A 33 9.94 -5.21 6.39
C ILE A 33 10.74 -4.28 7.30
N LEU A 34 10.72 -2.98 7.03
CA LEU A 34 11.30 -2.00 7.95
C LEU A 34 10.32 -1.73 9.09
N SER A 35 10.79 -1.87 10.32
CA SER A 35 10.13 -1.36 11.52
C SER A 35 10.87 -0.10 11.98
N ILE A 36 10.18 1.03 12.07
CA ILE A 36 10.76 2.31 12.50
C ILE A 36 9.89 2.95 13.59
N TYR A 37 10.53 3.46 14.63
CA TYR A 37 9.81 4.14 15.71
C TYR A 37 9.28 5.50 15.23
N PRO A 38 8.06 5.94 15.63
CA PRO A 38 7.43 7.15 15.07
C PRO A 38 8.22 8.44 15.28
N ALA A 39 9.13 8.50 16.26
CA ALA A 39 10.03 9.64 16.42
C ALA A 39 11.09 9.75 15.29
N MET A 40 11.21 8.74 14.43
CA MET A 40 12.10 8.67 13.26
C MET A 40 13.55 9.09 13.57
N THR A 41 14.03 8.74 14.76
CA THR A 41 15.39 9.09 15.19
C THR A 41 16.40 8.40 14.29
N GLU A 42 17.28 9.17 13.67
CA GLU A 42 18.31 8.64 12.77
C GLU A 42 19.17 7.60 13.48
N PHE A 43 19.30 6.41 12.87
CA PHE A 43 20.12 5.31 13.37
C PHE A 43 19.72 4.84 14.78
N GLY A 44 18.45 5.07 15.16
CA GLY A 44 17.88 4.51 16.37
C GLY A 44 17.99 2.98 16.36
N THR A 45 18.31 2.41 17.52
CA THR A 45 18.40 0.95 17.70
C THR A 45 17.04 0.26 17.55
N GLU A 46 15.95 1.00 17.76
CA GLU A 46 14.56 0.58 17.53
C GLU A 46 14.21 0.43 16.03
N ASN A 47 15.02 1.03 15.15
CA ASN A 47 14.79 1.00 13.72
C ASN A 47 15.49 -0.24 13.15
N VAL A 48 14.70 -1.25 12.80
CA VAL A 48 15.17 -2.59 12.45
C VAL A 48 14.58 -3.06 11.12
N MET A 49 15.43 -3.69 10.32
CA MET A 49 15.02 -4.40 9.12
C MET A 49 14.75 -5.86 9.47
N ILE A 50 13.51 -6.29 9.31
CA ILE A 50 13.01 -7.61 9.68
C ILE A 50 12.97 -8.50 8.44
N GLY A 51 13.60 -9.68 8.51
CA GLY A 51 13.78 -10.59 7.37
C GLY A 51 15.08 -10.35 6.58
N ASP A 52 15.36 -11.21 5.61
CA ASP A 52 16.50 -11.09 4.70
C ASP A 52 16.12 -10.22 3.49
N PRO A 53 16.74 -9.05 3.25
CA PRO A 53 16.39 -8.20 2.12
C PRO A 53 16.60 -8.85 0.75
N PHE A 54 17.49 -9.85 0.63
CA PHE A 54 17.89 -10.35 -0.69
C PHE A 54 17.17 -11.62 -1.11
N HIS A 55 16.74 -12.46 -0.16
CA HIS A 55 16.25 -13.82 -0.42
C HIS A 55 17.21 -14.65 -1.33
N ASP A 56 17.01 -15.95 -1.49
CA ASP A 56 18.02 -16.83 -2.13
C ASP A 56 18.23 -16.59 -3.65
N ASP A 57 17.43 -15.74 -4.28
CA ASP A 57 17.47 -15.46 -5.71
C ASP A 57 17.30 -13.96 -5.95
N LYS A 58 17.98 -13.40 -6.97
CA LYS A 58 18.03 -11.96 -7.32
C LYS A 58 16.68 -11.33 -7.71
N GLU A 59 15.58 -11.96 -7.36
CA GLU A 59 14.21 -11.51 -7.55
C GLU A 59 13.86 -10.45 -6.49
N GLU A 60 13.26 -9.36 -6.93
CA GLU A 60 12.67 -8.35 -6.04
C GLU A 60 11.37 -8.91 -5.45
N SER A 61 10.97 -8.46 -4.26
CA SER A 61 9.81 -9.05 -3.57
C SER A 61 8.50 -8.79 -4.33
N GLY A 62 8.39 -7.63 -5.00
CA GLY A 62 7.16 -7.12 -5.58
C GLY A 62 6.10 -6.77 -4.54
N TYR A 63 6.49 -6.47 -3.29
CA TYR A 63 5.56 -6.02 -2.26
C TYR A 63 5.05 -4.61 -2.55
N GLU A 64 3.74 -4.48 -2.75
CA GLU A 64 3.07 -3.21 -3.07
C GLU A 64 2.01 -2.78 -2.05
N GLY A 65 1.73 -3.61 -1.05
CA GLY A 65 0.76 -3.26 -0.02
C GLY A 65 1.07 -3.91 1.32
N ILE A 66 0.69 -3.26 2.41
CA ILE A 66 0.76 -3.83 3.76
C ILE A 66 -0.46 -3.40 4.57
N PHE A 67 -1.08 -4.35 5.27
CA PHE A 67 -2.21 -4.05 6.14
C PHE A 67 -2.26 -4.97 7.36
N ALA A 68 -2.96 -4.53 8.40
CA ALA A 68 -3.18 -5.32 9.60
C ALA A 68 -4.69 -5.50 9.86
N VAL A 69 -5.06 -6.65 10.41
CA VAL A 69 -6.42 -6.93 10.93
C VAL A 69 -6.26 -7.78 12.19
N GLY A 70 -6.68 -7.24 13.33
CA GLY A 70 -6.42 -7.78 14.65
C GLY A 70 -4.91 -7.94 14.89
N GLU A 71 -4.49 -9.15 15.23
CA GLU A 71 -3.07 -9.50 15.39
C GLU A 71 -2.39 -9.93 14.07
N GLY A 72 -3.16 -10.07 12.98
CA GLY A 72 -2.65 -10.50 11.69
C GLY A 72 -2.00 -9.36 10.92
N LEU A 73 -0.82 -9.61 10.35
CA LEU A 73 -0.13 -8.71 9.44
C LEU A 73 -0.04 -9.35 8.06
N TYR A 74 -0.39 -8.58 7.04
CA TYR A 74 -0.51 -9.05 5.66
C TYR A 74 0.29 -8.16 4.73
N VAL A 75 0.99 -8.75 3.78
CA VAL A 75 1.72 -8.06 2.72
C VAL A 75 1.19 -8.51 1.37
N VAL A 76 1.01 -7.59 0.44
CA VAL A 76 0.47 -7.83 -0.90
C VAL A 76 1.61 -7.81 -1.90
N ARG A 77 1.76 -8.89 -2.67
CA ARG A 77 2.63 -8.97 -3.84
C ARG A 77 1.83 -8.64 -5.09
N GLU A 78 2.34 -7.74 -5.93
CA GLU A 78 1.61 -7.12 -7.04
C GLU A 78 0.97 -8.13 -7.99
N SER A 79 1.82 -8.96 -8.60
CA SER A 79 1.43 -9.77 -9.76
C SER A 79 2.41 -10.92 -9.94
N ILE A 80 1.95 -12.14 -9.62
CA ILE A 80 2.72 -13.38 -9.79
C ILE A 80 2.10 -14.18 -10.94
N GLN A 81 2.93 -14.56 -11.91
CA GLN A 81 2.50 -15.41 -13.01
C GLN A 81 2.15 -16.81 -12.48
N SER A 82 0.90 -17.20 -12.69
CA SER A 82 0.38 -18.54 -12.39
C SER A 82 0.81 -19.56 -13.47
N GLU A 83 0.55 -20.84 -13.21
CA GLU A 83 0.80 -21.92 -14.19
C GLU A 83 -0.03 -21.80 -15.47
N GLU A 84 -1.12 -21.03 -15.44
CA GLU A 84 -2.02 -20.81 -16.59
C GLU A 84 -1.65 -19.56 -17.41
N ASP A 85 -0.47 -18.97 -17.19
CA ASP A 85 -0.01 -17.71 -17.80
C ASP A 85 -0.89 -16.49 -17.46
N GLU A 86 -1.69 -16.59 -16.38
CA GLU A 86 -2.43 -15.47 -15.79
C GLU A 86 -1.64 -14.86 -14.63
N PHE A 87 -1.83 -13.56 -14.42
CA PHE A 87 -1.15 -12.78 -13.41
C PHE A 87 -2.09 -12.52 -12.23
N HIS A 88 -1.72 -12.95 -11.02
CA HIS A 88 -2.55 -12.81 -9.82
C HIS A 88 -1.74 -12.20 -8.68
N ALA A 89 -2.35 -11.32 -7.90
CA ALA A 89 -1.73 -10.84 -6.68
C ALA A 89 -1.66 -11.98 -5.65
N VAL A 90 -0.66 -11.94 -4.78
CA VAL A 90 -0.52 -12.89 -3.68
C VAL A 90 -0.49 -12.13 -2.37
N VAL A 91 -1.39 -12.46 -1.46
CA VAL A 91 -1.41 -11.88 -0.12
C VAL A 91 -0.75 -12.85 0.85
N GLU A 92 0.33 -12.41 1.46
CA GLU A 92 1.14 -13.14 2.42
C GLU A 92 0.79 -12.72 3.85
N GLU A 93 0.38 -13.67 4.68
CA GLU A 93 0.22 -13.48 6.12
C GLU A 93 1.57 -13.77 6.80
N VAL A 94 2.09 -12.78 7.51
CA VAL A 94 3.42 -12.84 8.12
C VAL A 94 3.36 -12.62 9.63
N SER A 95 4.25 -13.29 10.37
CA SER A 95 4.44 -13.08 11.80
C SER A 95 5.83 -12.49 12.05
N LEU A 96 5.89 -11.29 12.61
CA LEU A 96 7.16 -10.62 12.89
C LEU A 96 7.82 -11.20 14.15
N ARG A 97 9.08 -11.65 14.02
CA ARG A 97 9.97 -12.01 15.14
C ARG A 97 11.01 -10.91 15.32
N GLU A 98 10.56 -9.74 15.77
CA GLU A 98 11.38 -8.53 15.83
C GLU A 98 12.68 -8.69 16.63
N ALA A 99 12.63 -9.46 17.74
CA ALA A 99 13.79 -9.73 18.58
C ALA A 99 14.90 -10.49 17.83
N ASP A 100 14.53 -11.33 16.86
CA ASP A 100 15.46 -12.08 16.02
C ASP A 100 15.79 -11.32 14.72
N GLY A 101 15.07 -10.24 14.42
CA GLY A 101 15.19 -9.51 13.15
C GLY A 101 14.72 -10.32 11.94
N GLU A 102 13.78 -11.24 12.14
CA GLU A 102 13.22 -12.18 11.14
C GLU A 102 11.69 -12.14 11.14
N TYR A 103 11.05 -12.66 10.10
CA TYR A 103 9.61 -12.96 10.12
C TYR A 103 9.37 -14.38 9.60
N ASP A 104 8.20 -14.94 9.95
CA ASP A 104 7.76 -16.23 9.44
C ASP A 104 6.58 -16.01 8.49
N LEU A 105 6.66 -16.61 7.29
CA LEU A 105 5.54 -16.69 6.36
C LEU A 105 4.55 -17.75 6.87
N LEU A 106 3.37 -17.30 7.32
CA LEU A 106 2.33 -18.18 7.83
C LEU A 106 1.49 -18.77 6.69
N ARG A 107 1.22 -17.95 5.67
CA ARG A 107 0.39 -18.32 4.52
C ARG A 107 0.64 -17.38 3.35
N ALA A 108 0.52 -17.89 2.12
CA ALA A 108 0.47 -17.10 0.90
C ALA A 108 -0.79 -17.52 0.13
N CYS A 109 -1.70 -16.57 -0.15
CA CYS A 109 -2.98 -16.85 -0.79
C CYS A 109 -3.12 -16.00 -2.06
N PRO A 110 -3.28 -16.61 -3.24
CA PRO A 110 -3.56 -15.86 -4.46
C PRO A 110 -4.94 -15.21 -4.42
N THR A 111 -5.08 -14.12 -5.14
CA THR A 111 -6.36 -13.48 -5.46
C THR A 111 -7.04 -14.20 -6.62
N ASP A 112 -8.37 -14.12 -6.72
CA ASP A 112 -9.12 -14.59 -7.90
C ASP A 112 -9.11 -13.59 -9.06
N LEU A 113 -8.64 -12.37 -8.82
CA LEU A 113 -8.54 -11.32 -9.82
C LEU A 113 -7.26 -11.49 -10.64
N SER A 114 -7.44 -11.70 -11.95
CA SER A 114 -6.36 -11.68 -12.92
C SER A 114 -6.05 -10.27 -13.43
N PHE A 115 -4.76 -9.93 -13.57
CA PHE A 115 -4.27 -8.70 -14.17
C PHE A 115 -3.86 -8.90 -15.63
N ASP A 116 -3.84 -7.81 -16.41
CA ASP A 116 -3.54 -7.87 -17.85
C ASP A 116 -2.02 -8.12 -18.13
N GLY A 117 -1.16 -8.08 -17.09
CA GLY A 117 0.30 -8.19 -17.21
C GLY A 117 1.05 -8.30 -15.86
N ASP A 118 2.39 -8.34 -15.94
CA ASP A 118 3.33 -8.58 -14.84
C ASP A 118 3.70 -7.33 -14.02
N SER A 119 3.28 -6.16 -14.48
CA SER A 119 3.72 -4.85 -13.95
C SER A 119 2.56 -4.00 -13.46
N LYS A 120 1.41 -4.64 -13.24
CA LYS A 120 0.14 -4.02 -12.87
C LYS A 120 -0.56 -4.92 -11.86
N GLY A 121 -0.90 -4.37 -10.71
CA GLY A 121 -1.64 -5.07 -9.67
C GLY A 121 -2.30 -4.13 -8.68
N PHE A 122 -2.21 -4.49 -7.40
CA PHE A 122 -2.66 -3.62 -6.31
C PHE A 122 -1.52 -2.71 -5.84
N GLU A 123 -1.80 -1.42 -5.72
CA GLU A 123 -0.91 -0.35 -5.27
C GLU A 123 -1.40 0.16 -3.92
N GLY A 124 -1.03 -0.55 -2.86
CA GLY A 124 -1.56 -0.36 -1.52
C GLY A 124 -2.85 -1.14 -1.24
N ALA A 125 -3.04 -1.43 0.05
CA ALA A 125 -4.20 -2.17 0.52
C ALA A 125 -4.60 -1.78 1.95
N VAL A 126 -5.89 -1.91 2.27
CA VAL A 126 -6.40 -1.77 3.64
C VAL A 126 -7.18 -3.02 4.03
N GLY A 127 -7.02 -3.49 5.26
CA GLY A 127 -7.72 -4.66 5.79
C GLY A 127 -8.82 -4.30 6.78
N PHE A 128 -9.88 -5.08 6.80
CA PHE A 128 -10.94 -4.99 7.81
C PHE A 128 -11.48 -6.36 8.21
N MET A 129 -11.97 -6.46 9.44
CA MET A 129 -12.89 -7.50 9.88
C MET A 129 -14.33 -7.00 9.77
N ALA A 130 -15.23 -7.80 9.19
CA ALA A 130 -16.65 -7.45 9.16
C ALA A 130 -17.36 -7.94 10.42
N SER A 131 -18.08 -7.04 11.10
CA SER A 131 -18.76 -7.35 12.35
C SER A 131 -19.97 -8.28 12.18
N ASP A 132 -20.59 -8.30 11.00
CA ASP A 132 -21.80 -9.08 10.72
C ASP A 132 -21.53 -10.57 10.46
N ASP A 133 -20.38 -10.90 9.87
CA ASP A 133 -20.02 -12.28 9.53
C ASP A 133 -18.66 -12.76 10.06
N GLY A 134 -17.87 -11.86 10.67
CA GLY A 134 -16.54 -12.16 11.21
C GLY A 134 -15.47 -12.42 10.14
N GLY A 135 -15.76 -12.15 8.87
CA GLY A 135 -14.84 -12.33 7.76
C GLY A 135 -13.74 -11.29 7.74
N ILE A 136 -12.57 -11.67 7.21
CA ILE A 136 -11.48 -10.74 6.92
C ILE A 136 -11.59 -10.31 5.46
N TYR A 137 -11.54 -9.00 5.25
CA TYR A 137 -11.66 -8.34 3.97
C TYR A 137 -10.43 -7.48 3.71
N MET A 138 -10.06 -7.40 2.44
CA MET A 138 -9.02 -6.51 1.93
C MET A 138 -9.65 -5.58 0.89
N LEU A 139 -9.30 -4.31 0.94
CA LEU A 139 -9.55 -3.31 -0.09
C LEU A 139 -8.23 -3.08 -0.82
N GLY A 140 -8.06 -3.71 -1.99
CA GLY A 140 -6.88 -3.52 -2.84
C GLY A 140 -7.12 -2.39 -3.84
N LEU A 141 -6.24 -1.39 -3.86
CA LEU A 141 -6.33 -0.27 -4.81
C LEU A 141 -5.71 -0.67 -6.14
N CYS A 142 -6.43 -0.54 -7.24
CA CYS A 142 -5.84 -0.79 -8.56
C CYS A 142 -4.99 0.42 -9.02
N GLU A 143 -3.78 0.17 -9.53
CA GLU A 143 -2.92 1.21 -10.11
C GLU A 143 -3.61 1.96 -11.26
N GLY A 144 -4.13 1.17 -12.20
CA GLY A 144 -4.75 1.67 -13.41
C GLY A 144 -6.22 2.00 -13.20
N ASN A 145 -6.68 3.07 -13.84
CA ASN A 145 -8.11 3.35 -13.94
C ASN A 145 -8.86 2.13 -14.53
N TYR A 146 -10.06 1.86 -14.03
CA TYR A 146 -10.87 0.67 -14.33
C TYR A 146 -10.21 -0.68 -13.97
N CYS A 147 -9.13 -0.70 -13.18
CA CYS A 147 -8.27 -1.88 -12.99
C CYS A 147 -7.78 -2.44 -14.34
N LYS A 148 -7.37 -1.55 -15.26
CA LYS A 148 -6.95 -1.92 -16.61
C LYS A 148 -5.65 -1.28 -17.01
N GLU A 149 -4.99 -1.89 -17.99
CA GLU A 149 -3.76 -1.37 -18.56
C GLU A 149 -3.97 -0.42 -19.75
N GLY A 150 -2.84 0.15 -20.19
CA GLY A 150 -2.72 0.81 -21.48
C GLY A 150 -3.58 2.07 -21.57
N LYS A 151 -4.29 2.23 -22.68
CA LYS A 151 -5.10 3.42 -22.92
C LYS A 151 -6.26 3.54 -21.93
N LYS A 152 -6.86 2.41 -21.54
CA LYS A 152 -8.02 2.39 -20.65
C LYS A 152 -7.60 2.71 -19.21
N GLY A 153 -6.46 2.17 -18.76
CA GLY A 153 -5.84 2.50 -17.47
C GLY A 153 -5.48 3.97 -17.26
N LYS A 154 -5.29 4.72 -18.35
CA LYS A 154 -4.93 6.15 -18.32
C LYS A 154 -6.13 7.08 -18.43
N GLU A 155 -7.35 6.55 -18.44
CA GLU A 155 -8.58 7.36 -18.44
C GLU A 155 -8.88 7.85 -17.02
N ARG A 156 -8.36 9.05 -16.71
CA ARG A 156 -8.41 9.67 -15.38
C ARG A 156 -9.78 9.68 -14.71
N GLY A 157 -9.78 9.65 -13.37
CA GLY A 157 -10.99 9.76 -12.54
C GLY A 157 -11.88 8.51 -12.57
N ASN A 158 -11.32 7.35 -12.91
CA ASN A 158 -12.00 6.06 -12.90
C ASN A 158 -11.25 5.05 -12.03
N GLY A 159 -10.73 5.49 -10.89
CA GLY A 159 -10.08 4.63 -9.90
C GLY A 159 -11.01 3.56 -9.36
N ARG A 160 -10.42 2.45 -8.91
CA ARG A 160 -11.15 1.28 -8.43
C ARG A 160 -10.45 0.70 -7.21
N VAL A 161 -11.27 0.31 -6.25
CA VAL A 161 -10.83 -0.49 -5.10
C VAL A 161 -11.57 -1.82 -5.16
N VAL A 162 -10.82 -2.91 -5.21
CA VAL A 162 -11.37 -4.26 -5.24
C VAL A 162 -11.48 -4.76 -3.82
N VAL A 163 -12.70 -5.11 -3.42
CA VAL A 163 -12.98 -5.66 -2.11
C VAL A 163 -12.92 -7.17 -2.22
N MET A 164 -12.03 -7.78 -1.44
CA MET A 164 -11.79 -9.20 -1.46
C MET A 164 -12.02 -9.81 -0.09
N LYS A 165 -12.64 -10.99 -0.04
CA LYS A 165 -12.83 -11.75 1.19
C LYS A 165 -11.79 -12.86 1.28
N ARG A 166 -11.14 -13.00 2.43
CA ARG A 166 -10.26 -14.13 2.72
C ARG A 166 -11.08 -15.42 2.78
N ASN A 167 -10.87 -16.31 1.84
CA ASN A 167 -11.33 -17.68 1.92
C ASN A 167 -10.25 -18.54 2.57
N SER A 168 -10.40 -18.76 3.88
CA SER A 168 -9.60 -19.73 4.59
C SER A 168 -10.15 -21.11 4.27
N GLY A 169 -9.59 -21.78 3.25
CA GLY A 169 -9.82 -23.20 3.08
C GLY A 169 -9.67 -23.94 4.43
N GLY A 170 -10.44 -25.02 4.62
CA GLY A 170 -10.28 -25.88 5.80
C GLY A 170 -8.85 -26.42 5.92
N VAL A 171 -8.52 -27.10 7.03
CA VAL A 171 -7.18 -27.68 7.23
C VAL A 171 -6.79 -28.56 6.03
N GLY A 172 -5.78 -28.12 5.26
CA GLY A 172 -5.30 -28.80 4.05
C GLY A 172 -5.97 -28.41 2.73
N ALA A 173 -6.80 -27.36 2.70
CA ALA A 173 -7.33 -26.77 1.47
C ALA A 173 -6.57 -25.48 1.10
N ASP A 174 -6.53 -25.19 -0.20
CA ASP A 174 -5.95 -23.97 -0.73
C ASP A 174 -6.69 -22.75 -0.17
N CYS A 175 -5.94 -21.72 0.18
CA CYS A 175 -6.51 -20.44 0.57
C CYS A 175 -6.56 -19.52 -0.64
N SER A 176 -7.53 -18.61 -0.65
CA SER A 176 -7.66 -17.61 -1.70
C SER A 176 -8.25 -16.32 -1.15
N TRP A 177 -8.12 -15.25 -1.93
CA TRP A 177 -8.87 -14.02 -1.75
C TRP A 177 -9.89 -13.92 -2.89
N GLU A 178 -11.17 -13.87 -2.55
CA GLU A 178 -12.26 -13.86 -3.52
C GLU A 178 -12.84 -12.46 -3.66
N THR A 179 -12.98 -11.98 -4.88
CA THR A 179 -13.57 -10.67 -5.18
C THR A 179 -15.05 -10.69 -4.85
N VAL A 180 -15.48 -9.79 -3.96
CA VAL A 180 -16.87 -9.69 -3.51
C VAL A 180 -17.56 -8.39 -3.93
N GLU A 181 -16.79 -7.33 -4.18
CA GLU A 181 -17.31 -6.03 -4.63
C GLU A 181 -16.19 -5.23 -5.32
N ILE A 182 -16.54 -4.30 -6.21
CA ILE A 182 -15.60 -3.33 -6.77
C ILE A 182 -16.16 -1.93 -6.54
N LEU A 183 -15.47 -1.15 -5.71
CA LEU A 183 -15.83 0.22 -5.39
C LEU A 183 -15.25 1.18 -6.43
N GLU A 184 -16.08 2.11 -6.90
CA GLU A 184 -15.63 3.21 -7.74
C GLU A 184 -15.19 4.38 -6.87
N ILE A 185 -13.94 4.81 -7.02
CA ILE A 185 -13.44 6.03 -6.35
C ILE A 185 -14.16 7.24 -6.98
N PRO A 186 -14.59 8.24 -6.19
CA PRO A 186 -15.22 9.45 -6.71
C PRO A 186 -14.38 10.13 -7.80
N LYS A 187 -15.05 10.71 -8.81
CA LYS A 187 -14.40 11.26 -10.01
C LYS A 187 -13.52 12.48 -9.74
N THR A 188 -13.70 13.11 -8.59
CA THR A 188 -12.81 14.15 -8.04
C THR A 188 -11.42 13.63 -7.69
N ALA A 189 -11.24 12.34 -7.42
CA ALA A 189 -9.93 11.69 -7.45
C ALA A 189 -9.50 11.51 -8.92
N ASP A 190 -9.38 12.62 -9.65
CA ASP A 190 -9.13 12.65 -11.09
C ASP A 190 -7.65 12.39 -11.40
N PHE A 191 -7.13 11.21 -11.06
CA PHE A 191 -5.72 10.86 -11.21
C PHE A 191 -5.40 10.07 -12.48
N GLN A 192 -4.16 10.19 -12.95
CA GLN A 192 -3.61 9.40 -14.06
C GLN A 192 -3.48 7.92 -13.68
N ASP A 193 -3.03 7.68 -12.46
CA ASP A 193 -2.85 6.39 -11.79
C ASP A 193 -3.01 6.57 -10.28
N TYR A 194 -3.02 5.46 -9.55
CA TYR A 194 -3.19 5.44 -8.10
C TYR A 194 -2.03 4.67 -7.47
N SER A 195 -1.48 5.16 -6.37
CA SER A 195 -0.26 4.58 -5.77
C SER A 195 -0.41 4.08 -4.33
N ALA A 196 -1.37 4.59 -3.56
CA ALA A 196 -1.71 4.03 -2.26
C ALA A 196 -3.09 4.46 -1.77
N ILE A 197 -3.58 3.71 -0.79
CA ILE A 197 -4.82 3.96 -0.07
C ILE A 197 -4.59 3.80 1.43
N SER A 198 -5.17 4.70 2.22
CA SER A 198 -5.26 4.55 3.67
C SER A 198 -6.65 4.96 4.15
N VAL A 199 -7.17 4.25 5.15
CA VAL A 199 -8.43 4.56 5.81
C VAL A 199 -8.18 4.73 7.30
N SER A 200 -8.64 5.82 7.90
CA SER A 200 -8.57 6.05 9.34
C SER A 200 -9.71 5.34 10.09
N ASP A 201 -9.61 5.29 11.42
CA ASP A 201 -10.65 4.78 12.33
C ASP A 201 -12.03 5.44 12.16
N SER A 202 -12.04 6.72 11.78
CA SER A 202 -13.26 7.49 11.48
C SER A 202 -13.76 7.33 10.06
N GLY A 203 -13.11 6.51 9.22
CA GLY A 203 -13.46 6.32 7.80
C GLY A 203 -12.93 7.40 6.86
N LYS A 204 -12.06 8.31 7.31
CA LYS A 204 -11.37 9.26 6.42
C LYS A 204 -10.43 8.48 5.51
N VAL A 205 -10.50 8.71 4.21
CA VAL A 205 -9.68 8.01 3.21
C VAL A 205 -8.65 8.96 2.65
N ALA A 206 -7.40 8.51 2.50
CA ALA A 206 -6.39 9.12 1.64
C ALA A 206 -6.14 8.19 0.45
N VAL A 207 -6.10 8.74 -0.76
CA VAL A 207 -5.67 8.05 -1.97
C VAL A 207 -4.65 8.91 -2.69
N THR A 208 -3.50 8.36 -3.07
CA THR A 208 -2.42 9.11 -3.73
C THR A 208 -2.25 8.74 -5.20
N SER A 209 -1.58 9.63 -5.93
CA SER A 209 -1.04 9.38 -7.27
C SER A 209 0.41 9.83 -7.34
N GLN A 210 1.27 8.91 -7.79
CA GLN A 210 2.68 9.16 -8.08
C GLN A 210 2.82 10.20 -9.19
N GLU A 211 2.17 9.97 -10.34
CA GLU A 211 2.35 10.79 -11.55
C GLU A 211 1.79 12.21 -11.38
N ASP A 212 0.73 12.38 -10.58
CA ASP A 212 0.13 13.69 -10.33
C ASP A 212 0.78 14.46 -9.17
N SER A 213 1.51 13.77 -8.26
CA SER A 213 2.03 14.36 -7.01
C SER A 213 0.89 14.98 -6.17
N MET A 214 -0.19 14.21 -6.02
CA MET A 214 -1.42 14.65 -5.36
C MET A 214 -1.98 13.56 -4.44
N MET A 215 -2.81 14.01 -3.51
CA MET A 215 -3.60 13.16 -2.62
C MET A 215 -5.06 13.60 -2.66
N TRP A 216 -5.96 12.64 -2.81
CA TRP A 216 -7.39 12.82 -2.64
C TRP A 216 -7.76 12.38 -1.23
N VAL A 217 -8.56 13.18 -0.55
CA VAL A 217 -9.10 12.86 0.78
C VAL A 217 -10.61 12.79 0.70
N GLY A 218 -11.19 11.67 1.13
CA GLY A 218 -12.63 11.48 1.16
C GLY A 218 -13.08 10.68 2.36
N HIS A 219 -14.21 9.99 2.23
CA HIS A 219 -14.78 9.20 3.32
C HIS A 219 -15.30 7.86 2.83
N LEU A 220 -15.02 6.80 3.58
CA LEU A 220 -15.52 5.45 3.39
C LEU A 220 -16.59 5.18 4.45
N LYS A 221 -17.84 5.03 4.03
CA LYS A 221 -18.93 4.64 4.95
C LYS A 221 -18.75 3.19 5.41
N GLY A 222 -19.37 2.86 6.54
CA GLY A 222 -19.41 1.50 7.08
C GLY A 222 -18.21 1.13 7.97
N VAL A 223 -17.19 1.99 8.06
CA VAL A 223 -16.09 1.88 9.03
C VAL A 223 -16.61 2.13 10.44
N VAL A 224 -16.23 1.27 11.37
CA VAL A 224 -16.62 1.31 12.79
C VAL A 224 -15.46 1.78 13.65
N ASP A 225 -14.26 1.25 13.38
CA ASP A 225 -12.99 1.62 13.99
C ASP A 225 -11.82 1.27 13.03
N GLU A 226 -10.59 1.26 13.53
CA GLU A 226 -9.34 1.13 12.76
C GLU A 226 -9.33 -0.06 11.78
N ASP A 227 -9.85 -1.22 12.18
CA ASP A 227 -9.83 -2.45 11.39
C ASP A 227 -11.18 -3.16 11.36
N THR A 228 -12.28 -2.49 11.74
CA THR A 228 -13.63 -3.08 11.69
C THR A 228 -14.57 -2.31 10.77
N ILE A 229 -15.29 -3.06 9.91
CA ILE A 229 -16.45 -2.57 9.16
C ILE A 229 -17.73 -3.23 9.65
N THR A 230 -18.87 -2.56 9.44
CA THR A 230 -20.18 -3.12 9.80
C THR A 230 -20.48 -4.37 8.96
N SER A 231 -20.46 -4.21 7.63
CA SER A 231 -20.70 -5.23 6.63
C SER A 231 -20.11 -4.79 5.30
N VAL A 232 -19.68 -5.75 4.47
CA VAL A 232 -19.23 -5.47 3.09
C VAL A 232 -20.32 -4.85 2.21
N LYS A 233 -21.60 -4.97 2.58
CA LYS A 233 -22.71 -4.35 1.83
C LYS A 233 -22.86 -2.86 2.12
N ASP A 234 -22.32 -2.43 3.25
CA ASP A 234 -22.47 -1.06 3.73
C ASP A 234 -21.28 -0.18 3.36
N ILE A 235 -20.14 -0.77 2.95
CA ILE A 235 -18.97 0.00 2.52
C ILE A 235 -19.17 0.70 1.19
N GLY A 236 -18.43 1.79 1.00
CA GLY A 236 -18.44 2.59 -0.23
C GLY A 236 -17.99 4.02 0.03
N PHE A 237 -17.62 4.74 -1.01
CA PHE A 237 -17.22 6.13 -0.87
C PHE A 237 -18.44 7.05 -0.70
N GLU A 238 -18.31 8.03 0.19
CA GLU A 238 -19.32 9.06 0.43
C GLU A 238 -18.80 10.45 0.00
N GLY A 239 -19.64 11.18 -0.73
CA GLY A 239 -19.33 12.52 -1.20
C GLY A 239 -18.25 12.56 -2.28
N GLU A 240 -17.80 13.77 -2.58
CA GLU A 240 -16.79 14.03 -3.61
C GLU A 240 -15.38 14.14 -3.01
N GLY A 241 -15.22 14.33 -1.70
CA GLY A 241 -13.89 14.55 -1.10
C GLY A 241 -13.18 15.80 -1.63
N GLU A 242 -11.88 15.89 -1.36
CA GLU A 242 -11.03 17.06 -1.61
C GLU A 242 -9.66 16.66 -2.16
N LEU A 243 -9.07 17.51 -2.99
CA LEU A 243 -7.73 17.29 -3.58
C LEU A 243 -6.69 18.18 -2.91
N PHE A 244 -5.58 17.56 -2.56
CA PHE A 244 -4.41 18.20 -1.99
C PHE A 244 -3.19 17.95 -2.88
N ASN A 245 -2.37 18.97 -3.04
CA ASN A 245 -1.06 18.81 -3.66
C ASN A 245 -0.05 18.45 -2.58
N PHE A 246 0.85 17.51 -2.87
CA PHE A 246 2.09 17.46 -2.10
C PHE A 246 2.85 18.79 -2.27
N PRO A 247 3.72 19.15 -1.31
CA PRO A 247 4.46 20.40 -1.40
C PRO A 247 5.22 20.51 -2.73
N ARG A 248 5.24 21.72 -3.28
CA ARG A 248 5.90 22.08 -4.55
C ARG A 248 7.05 23.05 -4.29
N GLU A 249 7.88 23.31 -5.30
CA GLU A 249 8.87 24.41 -5.20
C GLU A 249 8.18 25.76 -4.93
N GLN A 250 8.98 26.77 -4.56
CA GLN A 250 8.48 28.09 -4.12
C GLN A 250 7.60 28.82 -5.16
N ASP A 251 7.74 28.49 -6.44
CA ASP A 251 6.92 29.03 -7.54
C ASP A 251 5.62 28.23 -7.80
N GLY A 252 5.41 27.14 -7.06
CA GLY A 252 4.27 26.23 -7.16
C GLY A 252 4.25 25.38 -8.43
N CYS A 253 5.25 25.46 -9.30
CA CYS A 253 5.21 24.84 -10.62
C CYS A 253 5.81 23.43 -10.62
N LYS A 254 6.88 23.20 -9.85
CA LYS A 254 7.62 21.92 -9.88
C LYS A 254 7.28 21.00 -8.73
N HIS A 255 7.19 19.71 -9.05
CA HIS A 255 7.07 18.62 -8.09
C HIS A 255 8.42 18.42 -7.40
N ILE A 256 8.43 18.38 -6.06
CA ILE A 256 9.60 17.98 -5.26
C ILE A 256 9.39 16.62 -4.59
N PHE A 257 8.14 16.17 -4.47
CA PHE A 257 7.74 14.81 -4.07
C PHE A 257 7.23 14.08 -5.31
N CYS A 258 8.14 13.43 -6.03
CA CYS A 258 7.82 12.87 -7.36
C CYS A 258 7.33 11.43 -7.32
N ASN A 259 7.65 10.69 -6.26
CA ASN A 259 7.50 9.24 -6.18
C ASN A 259 6.84 8.84 -4.86
N ILE A 260 5.73 9.48 -4.47
CA ILE A 260 4.99 9.02 -3.29
C ILE A 260 4.20 7.77 -3.69
N GLU A 261 4.56 6.63 -3.09
CA GLU A 261 3.82 5.37 -3.24
C GLU A 261 2.89 5.23 -2.05
N GLY A 262 3.40 4.76 -0.91
CA GLY A 262 2.62 4.47 0.29
C GLY A 262 2.20 5.68 1.12
N VAL A 263 1.00 5.60 1.72
CA VAL A 263 0.51 6.56 2.72
C VAL A 263 -0.24 5.88 3.86
N HIS A 264 -0.21 6.50 5.04
CA HIS A 264 -1.02 6.06 6.18
C HIS A 264 -1.43 7.22 7.08
N TRP A 265 -2.67 7.22 7.55
CA TRP A 265 -3.12 8.16 8.58
C TRP A 265 -2.43 7.89 9.92
N ILE A 266 -1.85 8.92 10.52
CA ILE A 266 -1.23 8.85 11.87
C ILE A 266 -1.88 9.84 12.86
N GLY A 267 -2.96 10.49 12.43
CA GLY A 267 -3.76 11.44 13.18
C GLY A 267 -4.89 11.98 12.31
N GLU A 268 -5.72 12.86 12.88
CA GLU A 268 -6.90 13.42 12.17
C GLU A 268 -6.50 14.13 10.88
N ASP A 269 -5.40 14.89 10.90
CA ASP A 269 -4.91 15.67 9.76
C ASP A 269 -3.45 15.36 9.42
N GLN A 270 -2.92 14.24 9.91
CA GLN A 270 -1.52 13.87 9.72
C GLN A 270 -1.40 12.53 9.00
N ILE A 271 -0.50 12.49 8.02
CA ILE A 271 -0.17 11.27 7.29
C ILE A 271 1.33 11.02 7.36
N VAL A 272 1.71 9.75 7.41
CA VAL A 272 3.04 9.29 7.01
C VAL A 272 2.97 8.85 5.55
N ALA A 273 4.04 9.07 4.81
CA ALA A 273 4.18 8.61 3.43
C ALA A 273 5.56 8.02 3.19
N VAL A 274 5.67 7.12 2.22
CA VAL A 274 6.95 6.58 1.76
C VAL A 274 7.13 6.88 0.28
N SER A 275 8.39 6.89 -0.16
CA SER A 275 8.72 7.19 -1.55
C SER A 275 9.61 6.17 -2.21
N ASP A 276 9.33 5.95 -3.49
CA ASP A 276 10.15 5.17 -4.40
C ASP A 276 11.37 5.99 -4.88
N LYS A 277 12.39 5.28 -5.34
CA LYS A 277 13.61 5.79 -5.94
C LYS A 277 13.34 6.56 -7.23
N MET A 278 14.08 7.65 -7.40
CA MET A 278 13.99 8.46 -8.60
C MET A 278 14.28 7.63 -9.87
N LYS A 279 13.37 7.71 -10.84
CA LYS A 279 13.49 7.06 -12.15
C LYS A 279 14.78 7.54 -12.84
N SER A 280 15.66 6.58 -13.16
CA SER A 280 16.99 6.85 -13.73
C SER A 280 16.96 7.29 -15.21
N ASN A 281 18.14 7.55 -15.78
CA ASN A 281 18.33 7.88 -17.20
C ASN A 281 17.63 9.17 -17.67
N GLY A 282 17.49 10.16 -16.78
CA GLY A 282 16.91 11.46 -17.10
C GLY A 282 15.39 11.43 -17.34
N LYS A 283 14.71 10.36 -16.90
CA LYS A 283 13.25 10.28 -16.94
C LYS A 283 12.57 11.27 -15.97
N GLN A 284 13.27 11.68 -14.92
CA GLN A 284 12.80 12.65 -13.94
C GLN A 284 13.81 13.78 -13.70
N PRO A 285 13.36 14.96 -13.27
CA PRO A 285 14.23 16.05 -12.82
C PRO A 285 15.02 15.68 -11.57
N ASN A 286 16.22 16.27 -11.41
CA ASN A 286 17.10 15.98 -10.27
C ASN A 286 16.50 16.40 -8.92
N GLU A 287 15.54 17.32 -8.92
CA GLU A 287 14.80 17.77 -7.74
C GLU A 287 14.11 16.59 -7.02
N CYS A 288 13.67 15.57 -7.77
CA CYS A 288 13.05 14.36 -7.24
C CYS A 288 13.98 13.55 -6.32
N PHE A 289 15.30 13.64 -6.52
CA PHE A 289 16.30 12.88 -5.76
C PHE A 289 16.30 13.24 -4.26
N SER A 290 15.91 14.47 -3.90
CA SER A 290 16.01 14.93 -2.52
C SER A 290 15.02 14.24 -1.58
N ASN A 291 13.94 13.70 -2.13
CA ASN A 291 12.86 13.05 -1.39
C ASN A 291 12.61 11.61 -1.84
N ASP A 292 13.52 11.02 -2.62
CA ASP A 292 13.42 9.61 -3.03
C ASP A 292 13.79 8.67 -1.86
N GLN A 293 13.27 7.43 -1.87
CA GLN A 293 13.64 6.40 -0.89
C GLN A 293 13.57 6.86 0.57
N SER A 294 12.48 7.56 0.92
CA SER A 294 12.38 8.32 2.16
C SER A 294 11.02 8.09 2.84
N ILE A 295 10.98 8.38 4.15
CA ILE A 295 9.75 8.41 4.94
C ILE A 295 9.46 9.88 5.28
N HIS A 296 8.23 10.30 5.04
CA HIS A 296 7.78 11.68 5.17
C HIS A 296 6.59 11.75 6.12
N VAL A 297 6.44 12.90 6.79
CA VAL A 297 5.21 13.21 7.53
C VAL A 297 4.65 14.52 7.01
N PHE A 298 3.37 14.49 6.64
CA PHE A 298 2.64 15.66 6.16
C PHE A 298 1.48 15.98 7.10
N VAL A 299 1.08 17.25 7.09
CA VAL A 299 -0.11 17.74 7.79
C VAL A 299 -0.99 18.42 6.76
N LEU A 300 -2.29 18.12 6.78
CA LEU A 300 -3.28 18.81 5.96
C LEU A 300 -3.38 20.30 6.37
N PRO A 301 -3.67 21.20 5.42
CA PRO A 301 -3.75 22.64 5.66
C PRO A 301 -4.95 23.09 6.48
#